data_AF-A0A381ZQ18-F1
#
_entry.id   AF-A0A381ZQ18-F1
#
_cell.length_a   1.000
_cell.length_b   1.000
_cell.length_c   1.000
_cell.angle_alpha   90.00
_cell.angle_beta   90.00
_cell.angle_gamma   90.00
#
_symmetry.space_group_name_H-M   'P 1'
#
loop_
_entity.id
_entity.type
_entity.pdbx_description
1 polymer ?
#
loop_
_entity_poly.entity_id
_entity_poly.type
_entity_poly.pdbx_seq_one_letter_code
_entity_poly.pdbx_strand_id
1 'polypeptide(L)'
;MAELLNPELDAILEGTSRSFYLSLKELPSGVRSQVGLLYLLARTSDTIADSERGSIEDRLAALEQYNEYAQGRTDTPPDLSELARLQRIDSERKLLESVAATESCIGQFDDSDQLHIR
;
A
#
# COMPACT_ATOMS: atom_id res chain seq x y z
N MET A 1 -19.88 9.13 1.27
CA MET A 1 -19.02 8.68 2.38
C MET A 1 -17.90 9.70 2.51
N ALA A 2 -17.46 10.03 3.72
CA ALA A 2 -16.20 10.75 3.85
C ALA A 2 -15.09 9.85 3.27
N GLU A 3 -14.15 10.46 2.55
CA GLU A 3 -12.98 9.77 2.01
C GLU A 3 -12.20 9.12 3.16
N LEU A 4 -11.81 7.86 2.98
CA LEU A 4 -11.05 7.12 3.99
C LEU A 4 -9.59 7.58 3.98
N LEU A 5 -8.99 7.58 2.79
CA LEU A 5 -7.64 8.11 2.55
C LEU A 5 -7.70 9.19 1.46
N ASN A 6 -8.14 8.79 0.27
CA ASN A 6 -8.50 9.64 -0.86
C ASN A 6 -9.24 8.77 -1.90
N PRO A 7 -9.93 9.35 -2.91
CA PRO A 7 -10.77 8.59 -3.82
C PRO A 7 -10.04 7.49 -4.61
N GLU A 8 -8.77 7.69 -4.94
CA GLU A 8 -7.98 6.75 -5.71
C GLU A 8 -7.55 5.55 -4.86
N LEU A 9 -6.97 5.81 -3.69
CA LEU A 9 -6.55 4.77 -2.75
C LEU A 9 -7.75 4.00 -2.18
N ASP A 10 -8.89 4.64 -1.97
CA ASP A 10 -10.13 3.99 -1.53
C ASP A 10 -10.63 2.99 -2.60
N ALA A 11 -10.52 3.34 -3.88
CA ALA A 11 -10.87 2.45 -4.98
C ALA A 11 -9.88 1.28 -5.13
N ILE A 12 -8.57 1.53 -4.91
CA ILE A 12 -7.55 0.49 -4.88
C ILE A 12 -7.80 -0.48 -3.71
N LEU A 13 -8.13 0.05 -2.53
CA LEU A 13 -8.45 -0.74 -1.34
C LEU A 13 -9.65 -1.66 -1.55
N GLU A 14 -10.75 -1.12 -2.09
CA GLU A 14 -11.93 -1.92 -2.43
C GLU A 14 -11.61 -2.98 -3.49
N GLY A 15 -10.81 -2.61 -4.50
CA GLY A 15 -10.42 -3.50 -5.59
C GLY A 15 -9.41 -4.58 -5.19
N THR A 16 -8.60 -4.37 -4.16
CA THR A 16 -7.61 -5.34 -3.65
C THR A 16 -8.21 -6.28 -2.60
N SER A 17 -9.17 -5.80 -1.79
CA SER A 17 -9.98 -6.68 -0.94
C SER A 17 -11.33 -6.10 -0.58
N ARG A 18 -12.35 -6.54 -1.33
CA ARG A 18 -13.75 -6.15 -1.11
C ARG A 18 -14.25 -6.50 0.29
N SER A 19 -13.93 -7.69 0.79
CA SER A 19 -14.38 -8.15 2.11
C SER A 19 -13.79 -7.30 3.24
N PHE A 20 -12.49 -6.98 3.15
CA PHE A 20 -11.83 -6.13 4.12
C PHE A 20 -12.37 -4.69 4.05
N TYR A 21 -12.49 -4.13 2.85
CA TYR A 21 -13.05 -2.78 2.65
C TYR A 21 -14.44 -2.61 3.24
N LEU A 22 -15.32 -3.61 3.09
CA LEU A 22 -16.63 -3.60 3.74
C LEU A 22 -16.52 -3.69 5.26
N SER A 23 -15.60 -4.49 5.79
CA SER A 23 -15.38 -4.65 7.23
C SER A 23 -14.87 -3.36 7.90
N LEU A 24 -14.11 -2.53 7.19
CA LEU A 24 -13.68 -1.22 7.69
C LEU A 24 -14.86 -0.32 8.08
N LYS A 25 -16.03 -0.48 7.47
CA LYS A 25 -17.22 0.32 7.79
C LYS A 25 -17.70 0.12 9.23
N GLU A 26 -17.43 -1.05 9.81
CA GLU A 26 -17.78 -1.39 11.19
C GLU A 26 -16.79 -0.81 12.21
N LEU A 27 -15.60 -0.38 11.77
CA LEU A 27 -14.62 0.25 12.65
C LEU A 27 -15.05 1.68 13.05
N PRO A 28 -14.69 2.12 14.27
CA PRO A 28 -14.81 3.53 14.66
C PRO A 28 -14.11 4.44 13.65
N SER A 29 -14.69 5.60 13.39
CA SER A 29 -14.16 6.53 12.37
C SER A 29 -12.72 6.97 12.63
N GLY A 30 -12.32 7.07 13.90
CA GLY A 30 -10.98 7.53 14.30
C GLY A 30 -9.83 6.55 14.05
N VAL A 31 -10.11 5.29 13.70
CA VAL A 31 -9.08 4.26 13.40
C VAL A 31 -9.17 3.71 11.98
N ARG A 32 -10.24 4.07 11.26
CA ARG A 32 -10.57 3.43 9.98
C ARG A 32 -9.50 3.72 8.93
N SER A 33 -9.05 4.97 8.85
CA SER A 33 -8.05 5.41 7.88
C SER A 33 -6.68 4.81 8.19
N GLN A 34 -6.27 4.75 9.46
CA GLN A 34 -5.03 4.07 9.86
C GLN A 34 -5.03 2.60 9.43
N VAL A 35 -6.11 1.87 9.75
CA VAL A 35 -6.22 0.44 9.42
C VAL A 35 -6.30 0.21 7.90
N GLY A 36 -6.98 1.10 7.17
CA GLY A 36 -7.00 1.08 5.71
C GLY A 36 -5.61 1.29 5.09
N LEU A 37 -4.84 2.27 5.59
CA LEU A 37 -3.48 2.50 5.13
C LEU A 37 -2.57 1.32 5.44
N LEU A 38 -2.60 0.81 6.67
CA LEU A 38 -1.82 -0.35 7.08
C LEU A 38 -2.08 -1.57 6.17
N TYR A 39 -3.34 -1.77 5.79
CA TYR A 39 -3.68 -2.82 4.83
C TYR A 39 -3.04 -2.57 3.46
N LEU A 40 -3.10 -1.35 2.91
CA LEU A 40 -2.48 -1.06 1.61
C LEU A 40 -0.97 -1.26 1.66
N LEU A 41 -0.31 -0.79 2.73
CA LEU A 41 1.14 -0.96 2.91
C LEU A 41 1.52 -2.45 2.97
N ALA A 42 0.78 -3.26 3.72
CA ALA A 42 1.01 -4.70 3.81
C ALA A 42 0.66 -5.41 2.50
N ARG A 43 -0.41 -4.99 1.80
CA ARG A 43 -0.82 -5.59 0.53
C ARG A 43 0.18 -5.28 -0.57
N THR A 44 0.88 -4.14 -0.53
CA THR A 44 1.95 -3.81 -1.47
C THR A 44 3.10 -4.81 -1.36
N SER A 45 3.59 -5.11 -0.15
CA SER A 45 4.66 -6.11 0.01
C SER A 45 4.23 -7.52 -0.38
N ASP A 46 3.00 -7.90 -0.04
CA ASP A 46 2.38 -9.16 -0.46
C ASP A 46 2.30 -9.27 -1.99
N THR A 47 1.87 -8.20 -2.67
CA THR A 47 1.78 -8.13 -4.14
C THR A 47 3.17 -8.27 -4.80
N ILE A 48 4.21 -7.66 -4.21
CA ILE A 48 5.60 -7.81 -4.68
C ILE A 48 6.06 -9.28 -4.52
N ALA A 49 5.80 -9.88 -3.36
CA ALA A 49 6.20 -11.27 -3.07
C ALA A 49 5.49 -12.29 -3.98
N ASP A 50 4.19 -12.11 -4.18
CA ASP A 50 3.31 -12.97 -4.98
C ASP A 50 3.44 -12.78 -6.49
N SER A 51 4.24 -11.81 -6.95
CA SER A 51 4.52 -11.62 -8.36
C SER A 51 5.11 -12.90 -8.96
N GLU A 52 4.30 -13.64 -9.72
CA GLU A 52 4.68 -14.95 -10.29
C GLU A 52 5.72 -14.85 -11.41
N ARG A 53 5.91 -13.64 -11.95
CA ARG A 53 6.81 -13.35 -13.06
C ARG A 53 7.88 -12.37 -12.57
N GLY A 54 9.12 -12.59 -13.03
CA GLY A 54 10.32 -11.93 -12.49
C GLY A 54 11.24 -12.93 -11.81
N SER A 55 12.51 -12.56 -11.60
CA SER A 55 13.43 -13.39 -10.83
C SER A 55 13.14 -13.30 -9.33
N ILE A 56 13.66 -14.25 -8.54
CA ILE A 56 13.55 -14.19 -7.08
C ILE A 56 14.35 -12.98 -6.57
N GLU A 57 15.49 -12.73 -7.19
CA GLU A 57 16.41 -11.66 -6.90
C GLU A 57 15.75 -10.29 -7.12
N ASP A 58 15.00 -10.11 -8.21
CA ASP A 58 14.27 -8.87 -8.49
C ASP A 58 13.21 -8.58 -7.41
N ARG A 59 12.47 -9.61 -6.99
CA ARG A 59 11.44 -9.46 -5.94
C ARG A 59 12.06 -9.14 -4.59
N LEU A 60 13.17 -9.79 -4.24
CA LEU A 60 13.89 -9.51 -3.00
C LEU A 60 14.39 -8.06 -2.99
N ALA A 61 15.02 -7.62 -4.09
CA ALA A 61 15.50 -6.25 -4.23
C ALA A 61 14.35 -5.23 -4.17
N ALA A 62 13.19 -5.54 -4.77
CA ALA A 62 12.01 -4.67 -4.70
C ALA A 62 11.44 -4.59 -3.28
N LEU A 63 11.38 -5.71 -2.55
CA LEU A 63 10.95 -5.74 -1.14
C LEU A 63 11.88 -4.94 -0.24
N GLU A 64 13.19 -5.06 -0.42
CA GLU A 64 14.19 -4.29 0.34
C GLU A 64 14.04 -2.79 0.09
N GLN A 65 13.94 -2.38 -1.19
CA GLN A 65 13.73 -0.97 -1.55
C GLN A 65 12.40 -0.43 -1.04
N TYR A 66 11.32 -1.21 -1.15
CA TYR A 66 10.02 -0.84 -0.61
C TYR A 66 10.06 -0.71 0.91
N ASN A 67 10.73 -1.62 1.61
CA ASN A 67 10.89 -1.53 3.05
C ASN A 67 11.63 -0.26 3.46
N GLU A 68 12.78 0.06 2.84
CA GLU A 68 13.50 1.30 3.15
C GLU A 68 12.63 2.55 2.92
N TYR A 69 11.82 2.56 1.85
CA TYR A 69 10.90 3.66 1.54
C TYR A 69 9.75 3.76 2.56
N ALA A 70 9.05 2.67 2.83
CA ALA A 70 7.94 2.63 3.78
C ALA A 70 8.37 2.98 5.20
N GLN A 71 9.61 2.65 5.57
CA GLN A 71 10.23 3.00 6.86
C GLN A 71 10.69 4.46 6.95
N GLY A 72 10.52 5.25 5.89
CA GLY A 72 11.00 6.63 5.82
C GLY A 72 12.53 6.78 5.86
N ARG A 73 13.28 5.73 5.50
CA ARG A 73 14.75 5.73 5.46
C ARG A 73 15.30 6.27 4.14
N THR A 74 14.45 6.32 3.12
CA THR A 74 14.71 6.97 1.83
C THR A 74 13.47 7.75 1.40
N ASP A 75 13.68 8.92 0.78
CA ASP A 75 12.61 9.72 0.19
C ASP A 75 12.30 9.30 -1.25
N THR A 76 13.11 8.40 -1.83
CA THR A 76 12.95 7.97 -3.22
C THR A 76 12.07 6.72 -3.26
N PRO A 77 10.90 6.77 -3.92
CA PRO A 77 10.05 5.59 -4.07
C PRO A 77 10.73 4.52 -4.93
N PRO A 78 10.50 3.23 -4.65
CA PRO A 78 11.00 2.15 -5.49
C PRO A 78 10.35 2.18 -6.87
N ASP A 79 11.09 1.84 -7.93
CA ASP A 79 10.49 1.60 -9.23
C ASP A 79 9.87 0.19 -9.28
N LEU A 80 8.55 0.13 -9.14
CA LEU A 80 7.78 -1.11 -9.18
C LEU A 80 7.09 -1.32 -10.53
N SER A 81 7.42 -0.52 -11.56
CA SER A 81 6.70 -0.50 -12.85
C SER A 81 6.71 -1.84 -13.57
N GLU A 82 7.85 -2.55 -13.54
CA GLU A 82 7.94 -3.87 -14.18
C GLU A 82 7.09 -4.90 -13.44
N LEU A 83 7.08 -4.91 -12.11
CA LEU A 83 6.21 -5.78 -11.32
C LEU A 83 4.74 -5.44 -11.54
N ALA A 84 4.38 -4.15 -11.58
CA ALA A 84 3.03 -3.68 -11.87
C ALA A 84 2.50 -4.22 -13.19
N ARG A 85 3.31 -4.20 -14.27
CA ARG A 85 2.93 -4.73 -15.59
C ARG A 85 2.67 -6.24 -15.60
N LEU A 86 3.18 -6.97 -14.62
CA LEU A 86 3.03 -8.42 -14.52
C LEU A 86 1.74 -8.82 -13.77
N GLN A 87 1.11 -7.87 -13.08
CA GLN A 87 -0.11 -8.14 -12.31
C GLN A 87 -1.31 -8.38 -13.22
N ARG A 88 -2.05 -9.45 -12.93
CA ARG A 88 -3.29 -9.79 -13.65
C ARG A 88 -4.50 -8.99 -13.17
N ILE A 89 -4.44 -8.54 -11.92
CA ILE A 89 -5.51 -7.79 -11.26
C ILE A 89 -5.19 -6.30 -11.36
N ASP A 90 -6.09 -5.52 -11.96
CA ASP A 90 -5.87 -4.09 -12.22
C ASP A 90 -5.67 -3.27 -10.93
N SER A 91 -6.36 -3.63 -9.84
CA SER A 91 -6.21 -2.97 -8.54
C SER A 91 -4.85 -3.23 -7.91
N GLU A 92 -4.26 -4.42 -8.09
CA GLU A 92 -2.90 -4.72 -7.63
C GLU A 92 -1.83 -4.01 -8.48
N ARG A 93 -2.04 -3.94 -9.80
CA ARG A 93 -1.18 -3.11 -10.67
C ARG A 93 -1.17 -1.66 -10.18
N LYS A 94 -2.36 -1.08 -9.98
CA LYS A 94 -2.51 0.29 -9.48
C LYS A 94 -1.91 0.46 -8.09
N LEU A 95 -2.04 -0.52 -7.21
CA LEU A 95 -1.43 -0.49 -5.88
C LEU A 95 0.10 -0.28 -5.98
N LEU A 96 0.78 -1.02 -6.85
CA LEU A 96 2.22 -0.88 -7.06
C LEU A 96 2.58 0.47 -7.68
N GLU A 97 1.77 0.98 -8.61
CA GLU A 97 1.96 2.30 -9.24
C GLU A 97 1.72 3.47 -8.26
N SER A 98 0.85 3.27 -7.27
CA SER A 98 0.47 4.26 -6.26
C SER A 98 1.29 4.16 -4.96
N VAL A 99 2.46 3.52 -4.97
CA VAL A 99 3.29 3.32 -3.76
C VAL A 99 3.66 4.64 -3.08
N ALA A 100 4.03 5.66 -3.86
CA ALA A 100 4.38 6.98 -3.33
C ALA A 100 3.17 7.71 -2.70
N ALA A 101 2.00 7.59 -3.34
CA ALA A 101 0.77 8.16 -2.81
C ALA A 101 0.33 7.46 -1.51
N THR A 102 0.53 6.15 -1.43
CA THR A 102 0.22 5.34 -0.24
C THR A 102 1.12 5.74 0.93
N GLU A 103 2.45 5.81 0.74
CA GLU A 103 3.38 6.24 1.79
C GLU A 103 3.11 7.69 2.24
N SER A 104 2.82 8.60 1.30
CA SER A 104 2.53 9.99 1.62
C SER A 104 1.34 10.17 2.57
N CYS A 105 0.40 9.21 2.62
CA CYS A 105 -0.71 9.22 3.57
C CYS A 105 -0.27 9.03 5.02
N ILE A 106 0.91 8.46 5.29
CA ILE A 106 1.46 8.33 6.64
C ILE A 106 1.56 9.72 7.29
N GLY A 107 2.03 10.73 6.54
CA GLY A 107 2.19 12.09 7.03
C GLY A 107 0.90 12.83 7.38
N GLN A 108 -0.28 12.24 7.14
CA GLN A 108 -1.57 12.80 7.54
C GLN A 108 -1.97 12.45 8.97
N PHE A 109 -1.32 11.45 9.57
CA PHE A 109 -1.55 11.03 10.95
C PHE A 109 -0.68 11.80 11.94
N ASP A 110 -0.97 11.69 13.23
CA ASP A 110 -0.14 12.30 14.26
C ASP A 110 1.25 11.63 14.37
N ASP A 111 2.20 12.31 15.01
CA ASP A 111 3.57 11.83 15.13
C ASP A 111 3.68 10.45 15.81
N SER A 112 2.74 10.11 16.70
CA SER A 112 2.72 8.82 17.38
C SER A 112 2.33 7.72 16.40
N ASP A 113 1.27 7.90 15.63
CA ASP A 113 0.83 6.95 14.60
C ASP A 113 1.90 6.79 13.52
N GLN A 114 2.51 7.90 13.06
CA GLN A 114 3.60 7.86 12.08
C GLN A 114 4.79 7.01 12.56
N LEU A 115 5.14 7.13 13.85
CA LEU A 115 6.24 6.35 14.45
C LEU A 115 5.91 4.86 14.56
N HIS A 116 4.64 4.47 14.77
CA HIS A 116 4.26 3.06 14.91
C HIS A 116 3.94 2.37 13.58
N ILE A 117 3.61 3.14 12.54
CA ILE A 117 3.40 2.62 11.18
C ILE A 117 4.73 2.23 10.53
N ARG A 118 5.80 2.99 10.81
CA ARG A 118 7.17 2.73 10.34
C ARG A 118 7.87 1.77 11.29
#